data_AF-A0A075HPH7-F1
#
_entry.id   AF-A0A075HPH7-F1
#
_cell.length_a   1.000
_cell.length_b   1.000
_cell.length_c   1.000
_cell.angle_alpha   90.00
_cell.angle_beta   90.00
_cell.angle_gamma   90.00
#
_symmetry.space_group_name_H-M   'P 1'
#
loop_
_entity.id
_entity.type
_entity.pdbx_description
1 polymer ?
#
loop_
_entity_poly.entity_id
_entity_poly.type
_entity_poly.pdbx_seq_one_letter_code
_entity_poly.pdbx_strand_id
1 'polypeptide(L)' 'MVRAVCRDYGFDCDYLIEGSMEKVVQEFGKHTTEKHGIEYSEETLTKFMLNNDS' A
#
# COMPACT_ATOMS: atom_id res chain seq x y z
N MET A 1 -7.37 11.23 4.26
CA MET A 1 -6.08 11.12 3.54
C MET A 1 -5.46 9.81 3.96
N VAL A 2 -5.04 8.97 3.02
CA VAL A 2 -4.55 7.62 3.31
C VAL A 2 -3.03 7.65 3.32
N ARG A 3 -2.42 6.93 4.26
CA ARG A 3 -0.97 6.72 4.34
C ARG A 3 -0.69 5.22 4.34
N ALA A 4 0.16 4.76 3.44
CA ALA A 4 0.63 3.39 3.39
C ALA A 4 2.15 3.35 3.54
N VAL A 5 2.63 2.47 4.42
CA VAL A 5 4.06 2.27 4.70
C VAL A 5 4.35 0.79 4.69
N CYS A 6 5.26 0.34 3.82
CA CYS A 6 5.60 -1.09 3.72
C CYS A 6 6.00 -1.69 5.07
N ARG A 7 6.73 -0.92 5.89
CA ARG A 7 7.12 -1.29 7.25
C ARG A 7 5.97 -1.54 8.22
N ASP A 8 4.84 -0.85 8.04
CA ASP A 8 3.61 -1.06 8.83
C ASP A 8 3.00 -2.44 8.54
N TYR A 9 3.18 -2.92 7.30
CA TYR A 9 2.72 -4.23 6.85
C TYR A 9 3.76 -5.35 7.06
N GLY A 10 4.85 -5.09 7.80
CA GLY A 10 5.87 -6.09 8.11
C GLY A 10 6.90 -6.33 7.00
N PHE A 11 6.94 -5.47 5.97
CA PHE A 11 7.99 -5.51 4.95
C PHE A 11 9.22 -4.74 5.43
N ASP A 12 10.42 -5.27 5.14
CA ASP A 12 11.69 -4.55 5.32
C ASP A 12 11.89 -3.54 4.18
N CYS A 13 11.01 -2.54 4.12
CA CYS A 13 11.05 -1.48 3.12
C CYS A 13 10.60 -0.15 3.71
N ASP A 14 11.41 0.89 3.48
CA ASP A 14 11.19 2.26 3.96
C ASP A 14 10.29 3.08 3.02
N TYR A 15 9.60 2.42 2.09
CA TYR A 15 8.67 3.09 1.19
C TYR A 15 7.44 3.57 1.95
N LEU A 16 7.16 4.86 1.79
CA LEU A 16 6.06 5.57 2.38
C LEU A 16 5.37 6.38 1.29
N ILE A 17 4.05 6.29 1.24
CA ILE A 17 3.22 7.10 0.37
C ILE A 17 2.01 7.63 1.13
N GLU A 18 1.65 8.87 0.86
CA GLU A 18 0.50 9.53 1.44
C GLU A 18 -0.26 10.31 0.36
N GLY A 19 -1.59 10.24 0.39
CA GLY A 19 -2.43 10.96 -0.55
C GLY A 19 -3.86 10.43 -0.60
N SER A 20 -4.46 10.55 -1.79
CA SER A 20 -5.77 9.96 -2.08
C SER A 20 -5.67 8.44 -2.16
N MET A 21 -6.74 7.76 -1.78
CA MET A 21 -6.83 6.29 -1.79
C MET A 21 -6.39 5.69 -3.12
N GLU A 22 -6.92 6.18 -4.24
CA GLU A 22 -6.55 5.72 -5.59
C GLU A 22 -5.05 5.84 -5.86
N LYS A 23 -4.45 6.99 -5.51
CA LYS A 23 -3.02 7.24 -5.72
C LYS A 23 -2.18 6.29 -4.88
N VAL A 24 -2.53 6.14 -3.59
CA VAL A 24 -1.82 5.26 -2.67
C VAL A 24 -1.92 3.82 -3.14
N VAL A 25 -3.11 3.35 -3.53
CA VAL A 25 -3.35 1.98 -4.00
C VAL A 25 -2.57 1.67 -5.28
N GLN A 26 -2.61 2.55 -6.29
CA GLN A 26 -1.88 2.33 -7.54
C GLN A 26 -0.36 2.27 -7.32
N GLU A 27 0.18 3.26 -6.61
CA GLU A 27 1.63 3.39 -6.40
C GLU A 27 2.16 2.34 -5.43
N PHE A 28 1.45 2.10 -4.32
CA PHE A 28 1.80 1.05 -3.37
C PHE A 28 1.70 -0.34 -4.00
N GLY A 29 0.67 -0.59 -4.81
CA GLY A 29 0.51 -1.84 -5.53
C GLY A 29 1.63 -2.11 -6.53
N LYS A 30 1.98 -1.12 -7.35
CA LYS A 30 3.16 -1.20 -8.23
C LYS A 30 4.44 -1.42 -7.44
N HIS A 31 4.62 -0.68 -6.35
CA HIS A 31 5.78 -0.84 -5.48
C HIS A 31 5.89 -2.26 -4.93
N THR A 32 4.81 -2.83 -4.40
CA THR A 32 4.81 -4.21 -3.89
C THR A 32 5.11 -5.22 -4.99
N THR A 33 4.58 -5.03 -6.20
CA THR A 33 4.88 -5.93 -7.32
C THR A 33 6.34 -5.82 -7.76
N GLU A 34 6.88 -4.61 -7.90
CA GLU A 34 8.24 -4.40 -8.43
C GLU A 34 9.34 -4.63 -7.40
N LYS A 35 9.14 -4.22 -6.15
CA LYS A 35 10.15 -4.30 -5.07
C LYS A 35 10.04 -5.58 -4.26
N HIS A 36 8.83 -6.03 -4.00
CA HIS A 36 8.59 -7.23 -3.20
C HIS A 36 8.24 -8.46 -4.04
N GLY A 37 7.91 -8.29 -5.33
CA GLY A 37 7.44 -9.39 -6.17
C GLY A 37 6.01 -9.83 -5.81
N ILE A 38 5.26 -9.01 -5.09
CA ILE A 38 3.93 -9.35 -4.57
C ILE A 38 2.88 -8.55 -5.33
N GLU A 39 2.09 -9.26 -6.12
CA GLU A 39 0.98 -8.67 -6.85
C GLU A 39 -0.28 -8.67 -5.99
N TYR A 40 -0.73 -7.48 -5.62
CA TYR A 40 -2.03 -7.28 -4.98
C TYR A 40 -2.97 -6.57 -5.94
N SER A 41 -4.22 -7.03 -6.01
CA SER A 41 -5.27 -6.29 -6.70
C SER A 41 -5.57 -4.97 -5.98
N GLU A 42 -5.95 -3.96 -6.76
CA GLU A 42 -6.30 -2.63 -6.25
C GLU A 42 -7.42 -2.72 -5.19
N GLU A 43 -8.42 -3.57 -5.38
CA GLU A 43 -9.49 -3.81 -4.40
C GLU A 43 -8.94 -4.33 -3.06
N THR A 44 -8.01 -5.30 -3.10
CA THR A 44 -7.40 -5.87 -1.89
C THR A 44 -6.64 -4.79 -1.13
N LEU A 45 -5.76 -4.05 -1.81
CA LEU A 45 -5.00 -2.96 -1.23
C LEU A 45 -5.90 -1.89 -0.62
N THR A 46 -6.94 -1.50 -1.36
CA THR A 46 -7.95 -0.54 -0.90
C THR A 46 -8.60 -0.99 0.40
N LYS A 47 -9.00 -2.26 0.47
CA LYS A 47 -9.67 -2.87 1.62
C LYS A 47 -8.75 -3.00 2.83
N PHE A 48 -7.47 -3.30 2.61
CA PHE A 48 -6.43 -3.30 3.65
C PHE A 48 -6.22 -1.90 4.23
N MET A 49 -6.10 -0.90 3.36
CA MET A 49 -5.89 0.50 3.77
C MET A 49 -7.12 1.08 4.48
N LEU A 50 -8.33 0.68 4.09
CA LEU A 50 -9.57 1.04 4.77
C LEU A 50 -9.70 0.43 6.18
N ASN A 51 -9.16 -0.77 6.41
CA ASN A 51 -9.24 -1.46 7.70
C ASN A 51 -8.21 -0.98 8.73
N ASN A 52 -7.16 -0.26 8.30
CA ASN A 52 -6.12 0.24 9.22
C ASN A 52 -6.52 1.57 9.92
N ASP A 53 -7.70 2.13 9.61
CA ASP A 53 -8.21 3.40 10.16
C ASP A 53 -9.19 3.18 11.35
N SER A 54 -9.17 2.00 11.99
CA SER A 54 -10.06 1.65 13.13
C SER A 54 -9.38 1.71 14.49
#